data_AF-A0AAD2BUS4-F1
#
_entry.id   AF-A0AAD2BUS4-F1
#
_cell.length_a   1.000
_cell.length_b   1.000
_cell.length_c   1.000
_cell.angle_alpha   90.00
_cell.angle_beta   90.00
_cell.angle_gamma   90.00
#
_symmetry.space_group_name_H-M   'P 1'
#
loop_
_entity.id
_entity.type
_entity.pdbx_description
1 polymer ?
#
loop_
_entity_poly.entity_id
_entity_poly.type
_entity_poly.pdbx_seq_one_letter_code
_entity_poly.pdbx_strand_id
1 'polypeptide(L)' 'MTEEKKPTLVRLPVEFRRKLLDESAALTRERGQTVSIPQLIVELAREALEARLARKQGHENG' A
#
# COMPACT_ATOMS: atom_id res chain seq x y z
N MET A 1 24.09 7.06 -4.17
CA MET A 1 23.41 7.46 -2.92
C MET A 1 21.95 7.08 -3.06
N THR A 2 21.50 6.01 -2.44
CA THR A 2 20.07 5.82 -2.18
C THR A 2 19.68 6.87 -1.15
N GLU A 3 19.05 7.96 -1.57
CA GLU A 3 18.49 8.92 -0.63
C GLU A 3 17.58 8.16 0.33
N GLU A 4 17.95 8.12 1.61
CA GLU A 4 17.08 7.60 2.66
C GLU A 4 15.85 8.50 2.70
N LYS A 5 14.75 8.01 2.11
CA LYS A 5 13.48 8.72 2.12
C LYS A 5 13.02 8.86 3.56
N LYS A 6 12.87 10.10 4.02
CA LYS A 6 12.39 10.40 5.37
C LYS A 6 11.01 9.77 5.58
N PRO A 7 10.78 9.05 6.69
CA PRO A 7 9.47 8.49 6.98
C PRO A 7 8.44 9.61 7.11
N THR A 8 7.31 9.46 6.42
CA THR A 8 6.20 10.42 6.46
C THR A 8 5.11 9.91 7.39
N LEU A 9 4.72 10.73 8.36
CA LEU A 9 3.65 10.38 9.29
C LEU A 9 2.29 10.68 8.67
N VAL A 10 1.46 9.65 8.53
CA VAL A 10 0.11 9.76 7.97
C VAL A 10 -0.91 9.47 9.06
N ARG A 11 -1.86 10.39 9.27
CA ARG A 11 -2.99 10.19 10.19
C ARG A 11 -4.12 9.49 9.46
N LEU A 12 -4.65 8.43 10.05
CA LEU A 12 -5.72 7.61 9.47
C LEU A 12 -6.92 7.57 10.42
N PRO A 13 -8.15 7.48 9.90
CA PRO A 13 -9.31 7.12 10.72
C PRO A 13 -9.09 5.80 11.46
N VAL A 14 -9.60 5.71 12.69
CA VAL A 14 -9.39 4.54 13.56
C VAL A 14 -9.86 3.25 12.90
N GLU A 15 -11.03 3.27 12.25
CA GLU A 15 -11.58 2.11 11.54
C GLU A 15 -10.66 1.64 10.42
N PHE A 16 -10.06 2.59 9.69
CA PHE A 16 -9.15 2.28 8.60
C PHE A 16 -7.85 1.66 9.14
N ARG A 17 -7.32 2.19 10.24
CA ARG A 17 -6.18 1.57 10.95
C ARG A 17 -6.48 0.14 11.38
N ARG A 18 -7.70 -0.15 11.85
CA ARG A 18 -8.09 -1.50 12.27
C ARG A 18 -8.12 -2.48 11.09
N LYS A 19 -8.69 -2.07 9.95
CA LYS A 19 -8.67 -2.89 8.72
C LYS A 19 -7.23 -3.20 8.28
N LEU A 20 -6.34 -2.20 8.31
CA LEU A 20 -4.92 -2.41 7.97
C LEU A 20 -4.21 -3.36 8.94
N LEU A 21 -4.53 -3.32 10.23
CA LEU A 21 -3.99 -4.28 11.21
C LEU A 21 -4.43 -5.70 10.87
N ASP A 22 -5.74 -5.91 10.69
CA ASP A 22 -6.32 -7.23 10.40
C ASP A 22 -5.74 -7.83 9.11
N GLU A 23 -5.65 -7.01 8.06
CA GLU A 23 -5.06 -7.39 6.77
C GLU A 23 -3.57 -7.72 6.90
N SER A 24 -2.79 -6.88 7.59
CA SER A 24 -1.35 -7.14 7.78
C SER A 24 -1.09 -8.43 8.55
N ALA A 25 -1.96 -8.78 9.51
CA ALA A 25 -1.88 -10.03 10.25
C ALA A 25 -2.27 -11.24 9.38
N ALA A 26 -3.25 -11.09 8.49
CA ALA A 26 -3.61 -12.13 7.53
C ALA A 26 -2.44 -12.41 6.56
N LEU A 27 -1.88 -11.37 5.95
CA LEU A 27 -0.75 -11.49 5.03
C LEU A 27 0.52 -12.02 5.70
N THR A 28 0.74 -11.68 6.98
CA THR A 28 1.85 -12.23 7.75
C THR A 28 1.76 -13.76 7.86
N ARG A 29 0.56 -14.28 8.12
CA ARG A 29 0.31 -15.72 8.20
C ARG A 29 0.46 -16.40 6.84
N GLU A 30 -0.07 -15.78 5.79
CA GLU A 30 -0.03 -16.31 4.43
C GLU A 30 1.40 -16.36 3.86
N ARG A 31 2.16 -15.29 4.00
CA ARG A 31 3.52 -15.17 3.45
C ARG A 31 4.59 -15.83 4.33
N GLY A 32 4.24 -16.23 5.55
CA GLY A 32 5.20 -16.75 6.54
C GLY A 32 6.25 -15.72 7.00
N GLN A 33 6.01 -14.43 6.73
CA GLN A 33 6.90 -13.32 7.06
C GLN A 33 6.08 -12.15 7.60
N THR A 34 6.58 -11.49 8.64
CA THR A 34 5.95 -10.28 9.20
C THR A 34 5.78 -9.20 8.14
N VAL A 35 4.52 -8.85 7.85
CA VAL A 35 4.14 -7.72 7.01
C VAL A 35 3.78 -6.55 7.91
N SER A 36 4.54 -5.46 7.82
CA SER A 36 4.25 -4.25 8.59
C SER A 36 3.13 -3.41 7.93
N ILE A 37 2.38 -2.64 8.72
CA ILE A 37 1.36 -1.71 8.16
C ILE A 37 1.97 -0.74 7.13
N PRO A 38 3.12 -0.08 7.37
CA PRO A 38 3.72 0.80 6.37
C PRO A 38 4.02 0.07 5.05
N GLN A 39 4.53 -1.17 5.13
CA GLN A 39 4.77 -1.98 3.94
C GLN A 39 3.47 -2.28 3.18
N LEU A 40 2.43 -2.73 3.89
CA LEU A 40 1.11 -2.98 3.30
C LEU A 40 0.55 -1.73 2.61
N ILE A 41 0.65 -0.56 3.24
CA ILE A 41 0.20 0.71 2.65
C ILE A 41 0.95 1.00 1.34
N VAL A 42 2.26 0.78 1.31
CA VAL A 42 3.06 1.01 0.09
C VAL A 42 2.68 0.04 -1.02
N GLU A 43 2.46 -1.24 -0.70
CA GLU A 43 1.99 -2.25 -1.66
C GLU A 43 0.65 -1.85 -2.28
N LEU A 44 -0.35 -1.54 -1.44
CA LEU A 44 -1.67 -1.09 -1.87
C LEU A 44 -1.63 0.20 -2.69
N ALA A 45 -0.80 1.18 -2.28
CA ALA A 45 -0.65 2.44 -2.99
C ALA A 45 -0.02 2.24 -4.37
N ARG A 46 0.94 1.33 -4.50
CA ARG A 46 1.57 0.99 -5.78
C ARG A 46 0.55 0.35 -6.73
N GLU A 47 -0.18 -0.66 -6.27
CA GLU A 47 -1.22 -1.34 -7.06
C GLU A 47 -2.31 -0.36 -7.52
N ALA A 48 -2.77 0.51 -6.61
CA ALA A 48 -3.76 1.53 -6.95
C ALA A 48 -3.25 2.54 -7.98
N LEU A 49 -1.97 2.93 -7.90
CA LEU A 49 -1.34 3.84 -8.85
C LEU A 49 -1.19 3.19 -10.23
N GLU A 50 -0.68 1.96 -10.29
CA GLU A 50 -0.53 1.20 -11.54
C GLU A 50 -1.89 1.02 -12.24
N ALA A 51 -2.93 0.61 -11.50
CA ALA A 51 -4.28 0.49 -12.02
C ALA A 51 -4.84 1.83 -12.54
N ARG A 52 -4.52 2.95 -11.87
CA ARG A 52 -4.93 4.29 -12.31
C ARG A 52 -4.22 4.69 -13.62
N LEU A 53 -2.93 4.41 -13.74
CA LEU A 53 -2.15 4.72 -14.94
C LEU A 53 -2.60 3.88 -16.14
N ALA A 54 -2.86 2.59 -15.94
CA ALA A 54 -3.37 1.70 -16.98
C ALA A 54 -4.71 2.20 -17.55
N ARG A 55 -5.64 2.65 -16.69
CA ARG A 55 -6.91 3.25 -17.13
C ARG A 55 -6.72 4.52 -17.95
N LYS A 56 -5.73 5.35 -17.62
CA LYS A 56 -5.46 6.59 -18.35
C LYS A 56 -4.92 6.30 -19.75
N GLN A 57 -4.01 5.35 -19.88
CA GLN A 57 -3.45 4.95 -21.18
C GLN A 57 -4.48 4.28 -22.10
N GLY A 58 -5.44 3.54 -21.55
CA GLY A 58 -6.55 2.98 -22.33
C GLY A 58 -7.52 4.05 -22.87
N HIS A 59 -7.58 5.22 -22.22
CA HIS A 59 -8.45 6.34 -22.63
C HIS A 59 -7.78 7.28 -23.64
N GLU A 60 -6.45 7.28 -23.75
CA GLU A 60 -5.70 8.11 -24.69
C GLU A 60 -5.48 7.42 -26.06
N ASN A 61 -5.74 6.11 -26.15
CA ASN A 61 -5.54 5.29 -27.35
C ASN A 61 -6.85 4.80 -28.02
N GLY A 62 -8.01 5.31 -27.63
CA GLY A 62 -9.33 4.98 -28.19
C GLY A 62 -10.05 6.23 -28.69
#